data_AF-A0A518H8K9-F1
#
_entry.id   AF-A0A518H8K9-F1
#
_cell.length_a   1.000
_cell.length_b   1.000
_cell.length_c   1.000
_cell.angle_alpha   90.00
_cell.angle_beta   90.00
_cell.angle_gamma   90.00
#
_symmetry.space_group_name_H-M   'P 1'
#
loop_
_entity.id
_entity.type
_entity.pdbx_description
1 polymer ?
#
loop_
_entity_poly.entity_id
_entity_poly.type
_entity_poly.pdbx_seq_one_letter_code
_entity_poly.pdbx_strand_id
1 'polypeptide(L)'
;MSGRFAWLRVWPGHGWATGDCAGEEPLWLLIEEQADGKLKYAFSDLPAGTSRLRAVRLWRSRWPVEQGYQQMKEELGLDHFEGRSWRGFHHHACLVMLAYGFLALEQRRARRGRPRPGKRGGAEVR
;
A
#
# COMPACT_ATOMS: atom_id res chain seq x y z
N MET A 1 10.20 -10.90 -0.30
CA MET A 1 8.76 -10.66 -0.04
C MET A 1 8.02 -11.98 -0.21
N SER A 2 8.00 -12.82 0.82
CA SER A 2 7.12 -13.99 0.86
C SER A 2 5.92 -13.65 1.73
N GLY A 3 4.75 -14.05 1.27
CA GLY A 3 3.47 -13.98 1.98
C GLY A 3 2.52 -14.87 1.19
N ARG A 4 1.63 -15.58 1.86
CA ARG A 4 0.68 -16.49 1.20
C ARG A 4 -0.57 -15.70 0.89
N PHE A 5 -0.96 -15.71 -0.38
CA PHE A 5 -2.09 -14.94 -0.88
C PHE A 5 -3.04 -15.77 -1.73
N ALA A 6 -4.33 -15.62 -1.46
CA ALA A 6 -5.41 -16.03 -2.36
C ALA A 6 -6.05 -14.81 -3.03
N TRP A 7 -6.51 -14.99 -4.25
CA TRP A 7 -7.19 -13.97 -5.06
C TRP A 7 -8.27 -14.65 -5.88
N LEU A 8 -9.53 -14.44 -5.51
CA LEU A 8 -10.66 -15.25 -5.94
C LEU A 8 -11.85 -14.37 -6.29
N ARG A 9 -12.65 -14.78 -7.27
CA ARG A 9 -13.97 -14.18 -7.54
C ARG A 9 -14.98 -14.79 -6.59
N VAL A 10 -15.72 -13.96 -5.88
CA VAL A 10 -16.72 -14.38 -4.89
C VAL A 10 -17.99 -13.55 -5.03
N TRP A 11 -19.12 -14.15 -4.68
CA TRP A 11 -20.38 -13.43 -4.52
C TRP A 11 -20.55 -13.05 -3.04
N PRO A 12 -20.69 -11.76 -2.71
CA PRO A 12 -21.02 -11.35 -1.35
C PRO A 12 -22.39 -11.91 -0.96
N GLY A 13 -22.50 -12.53 0.21
CA GLY A 13 -23.77 -13.06 0.72
C GLY A 13 -24.68 -12.01 1.35
N HIS A 14 -24.44 -10.71 1.15
CA HIS A 14 -25.29 -9.65 1.72
C HIS A 14 -26.70 -9.75 1.13
N GLY A 15 -27.75 -9.73 1.96
CA GLY A 15 -29.14 -9.90 1.51
C GLY A 15 -29.58 -11.35 1.31
N TRP A 16 -28.70 -12.34 1.50
CA TRP A 16 -29.05 -13.76 1.34
C TRP A 16 -30.14 -14.21 2.33
N ALA A 17 -30.10 -13.70 3.56
CA ALA A 17 -31.10 -14.01 4.59
C ALA A 17 -32.49 -13.43 4.27
N THR A 18 -32.57 -12.42 3.40
CA THR A 18 -33.83 -11.78 2.94
C THR A 18 -34.23 -12.20 1.52
N GLY A 19 -33.47 -13.10 0.87
CA GLY A 19 -33.77 -13.60 -0.47
C GLY A 19 -33.20 -12.78 -1.64
N ASP A 20 -32.46 -11.71 -1.36
CA ASP A 20 -31.87 -10.79 -2.35
C ASP A 20 -30.52 -11.28 -2.91
N CYS A 21 -30.35 -12.58 -3.00
CA CYS A 21 -29.10 -13.20 -3.44
C CYS A 21 -29.12 -13.54 -4.93
N ALA A 22 -29.21 -12.53 -5.79
CA ALA A 22 -28.74 -12.58 -7.18
C ALA A 22 -29.03 -11.25 -7.88
N GLY A 23 -28.00 -10.42 -8.06
CA GLY A 23 -28.12 -9.18 -8.84
C GLY A 23 -26.79 -8.46 -9.07
N GLU A 24 -25.82 -8.63 -8.17
CA GLU A 24 -24.52 -7.96 -8.29
C GLU A 24 -23.45 -8.82 -8.96
N GLU A 25 -22.54 -8.16 -9.69
CA GLU A 25 -21.36 -8.82 -10.27
C GLU A 25 -20.45 -9.39 -9.18
N PRO A 26 -19.77 -10.52 -9.41
CA PRO A 26 -18.85 -11.07 -8.42
C PRO A 26 -17.73 -10.08 -8.11
N LEU A 27 -17.40 -9.93 -6.83
CA LEU A 27 -16.28 -9.11 -6.38
C LEU A 27 -15.02 -9.96 -6.28
N TRP A 28 -13.87 -9.30 -6.21
CA TRP A 28 -12.65 -9.96 -5.82
C TRP A 28 -12.48 -10.04 -4.31
N LEU A 29 -12.03 -11.18 -3.81
CA LEU A 29 -11.56 -11.39 -2.45
C LEU A 29 -10.05 -11.64 -2.46
N LEU A 30 -9.31 -10.76 -1.78
CA LEU A 30 -7.92 -10.99 -1.42
C LEU A 30 -7.85 -11.55 -0.01
N ILE A 31 -7.12 -12.65 0.14
CA ILE A 31 -6.81 -13.24 1.44
C ILE A 31 -5.30 -13.20 1.60
N GLU A 32 -4.83 -12.62 2.70
CA GLU A 32 -3.43 -12.64 3.11
C GLU A 32 -3.30 -13.47 4.39
N GLU A 33 -2.43 -14.47 4.35
CA GLU A 33 -1.94 -15.13 5.56
C GLU A 33 -0.68 -14.42 6.05
N GLN A 34 -0.77 -13.86 7.26
CA GLN A 34 0.31 -13.16 7.91
C GLN A 34 1.29 -14.13 8.57
N ALA A 35 2.47 -13.63 8.95
CA ALA A 35 3.52 -14.46 9.54
C ALA A 35 3.12 -15.10 10.89
N ASP A 36 2.17 -14.50 11.61
CA ASP A 36 1.60 -15.02 12.86
C ASP A 36 0.42 -15.99 12.63
N GLY A 37 0.17 -16.39 11.37
CA GLY A 37 -0.93 -17.27 10.98
C GLY A 37 -2.30 -16.58 10.89
N LYS A 38 -2.41 -15.27 11.18
CA LYS A 38 -3.67 -14.55 11.04
C LYS A 38 -4.02 -14.33 9.58
N LEU A 39 -5.31 -14.44 9.27
CA LEU A 39 -5.84 -14.16 7.94
C LEU A 39 -6.42 -12.73 7.89
N LYS A 40 -6.00 -11.97 6.88
CA LYS A 40 -6.60 -10.68 6.52
C LYS A 40 -7.37 -10.81 5.22
N TYR A 41 -8.51 -10.14 5.16
CA TYR A 41 -9.44 -10.20 4.03
C TYR A 41 -9.68 -8.80 3.49
N ALA A 42 -9.83 -8.69 2.17
CA ALA A 42 -10.24 -7.46 1.52
C ALA A 42 -11.04 -7.74 0.26
N PHE A 43 -12.12 -6.98 0.09
CA PHE A 43 -12.87 -6.93 -1.16
C PHE A 43 -12.26 -5.91 -2.12
N SER A 44 -12.48 -6.13 -3.42
CA SER A 44 -12.12 -5.19 -4.46
C SER A 44 -13.02 -5.32 -5.69
N ASP A 45 -13.29 -4.17 -6.29
CA ASP A 45 -13.98 -3.94 -7.55
C ASP A 45 -13.03 -3.93 -8.78
N LEU A 46 -11.79 -4.40 -8.62
CA LEU A 46 -10.81 -4.44 -9.70
C LEU A 46 -11.36 -5.20 -10.94
N PRO A 47 -10.94 -4.83 -12.17
CA PRO A 47 -11.39 -5.51 -13.37
C PRO A 47 -11.16 -7.03 -13.31
N ALA A 48 -12.05 -7.82 -13.92
CA ALA A 48 -12.01 -9.28 -13.89
C ALA A 48 -10.73 -9.90 -14.51
N GLY A 49 -9.99 -9.15 -15.34
CA GLY A 49 -8.68 -9.55 -15.86
C GLY A 49 -7.49 -9.27 -14.93
N THR A 50 -7.73 -8.78 -13.72
CA THR A 50 -6.65 -8.38 -12.81
C THR A 50 -5.90 -9.58 -12.25
N SER A 51 -4.61 -9.68 -12.58
CA SER A 51 -3.75 -10.73 -12.05
C SER A 51 -3.56 -10.62 -10.54
N ARG A 52 -3.40 -11.77 -9.87
CA ARG A 52 -3.07 -11.85 -8.43
C ARG A 52 -1.85 -11.00 -8.08
N LEU A 53 -0.81 -11.01 -8.91
CA LEU A 53 0.40 -10.23 -8.64
C LEU A 53 0.12 -8.72 -8.61
N ARG A 54 -0.72 -8.22 -9.53
CA ARG A 54 -1.13 -6.82 -9.55
C ARG A 54 -1.98 -6.47 -8.32
N ALA A 55 -2.93 -7.35 -7.96
CA ALA A 55 -3.76 -7.19 -6.77
C ALA A 55 -2.91 -7.12 -5.48
N VAL A 56 -1.97 -8.05 -5.29
CA VAL A 56 -1.07 -8.06 -4.14
C VAL A 56 -0.18 -6.81 -4.08
N ARG A 57 0.29 -6.30 -5.23
CA ARG A 57 1.06 -5.05 -5.28
C ARG A 57 0.23 -3.85 -4.81
N LEU A 58 -1.01 -3.74 -5.26
CA LEU A 58 -1.94 -2.67 -4.83
C LEU A 58 -2.32 -2.81 -3.36
N TRP A 59 -2.59 -4.03 -2.90
CA TRP A 59 -2.87 -4.31 -1.50
C TRP A 59 -1.71 -3.87 -0.60
N ARG A 60 -0.48 -4.23 -0.98
CA ARG A 60 0.74 -3.86 -0.25
C ARG A 60 1.10 -2.38 -0.37
N SER A 61 0.63 -1.66 -1.40
CA SER A 61 0.93 -0.23 -1.55
C SER A 61 0.24 0.65 -0.50
N ARG A 62 -0.72 0.12 0.27
CA ARG A 62 -1.32 0.80 1.43
C ARG A 62 -0.28 1.08 2.52
N TRP A 63 0.62 0.13 2.77
CA TRP A 63 1.63 0.29 3.84
C TRP A 63 2.58 1.48 3.61
N PRO A 64 3.15 1.68 2.40
CA PRO A 64 3.88 2.91 2.10
C PRO A 64 3.12 4.21 2.37
N VAL A 65 1.79 4.22 2.20
CA VAL A 65 0.95 5.41 2.50
C VAL A 65 0.89 5.64 4.01
N GLU A 66 0.63 4.60 4.78
CA GLU A 66 0.63 4.66 6.26
C GLU A 66 1.99 5.09 6.81
N GLN A 67 3.07 4.54 6.26
CA GLN A 67 4.43 4.93 6.63
C GLN A 67 4.74 6.39 6.25
N GLY A 68 4.28 6.84 5.07
CA GLY A 68 4.42 8.23 4.66
C GLY A 68 3.68 9.19 5.59
N TYR A 69 2.48 8.81 6.03
CA TYR A 69 1.74 9.58 7.04
C TYR A 69 2.48 9.66 8.36
N GLN A 70 3.08 8.55 8.82
CA GLN A 70 3.85 8.55 10.06
C GLN A 70 5.08 9.46 9.97
N GLN A 71 5.82 9.42 8.85
CA GLN A 71 6.95 10.34 8.61
C GLN A 71 6.51 11.80 8.59
N MET A 72 5.37 12.10 7.96
CA MET A 72 4.83 13.45 7.96
C MET A 72 4.52 13.95 9.39
N LYS A 73 4.02 13.09 10.27
CA LYS A 73 3.82 13.43 11.68
C LYS A 73 5.13 13.57 12.43
N GLU A 74 5.88 12.48 12.56
CA GLU A 74 7.03 12.39 13.45
C GLU A 74 8.22 13.26 13.01
N GLU A 75 8.46 13.38 11.70
CA GLU A 75 9.67 14.04 11.18
C GLU A 75 9.37 15.44 10.61
N LEU A 76 8.17 15.66 10.06
CA LEU A 76 7.82 16.90 9.35
C LEU A 76 6.81 17.78 10.11
N GLY A 77 6.39 17.35 11.30
CA GLY A 77 5.57 18.15 12.21
C GLY A 77 4.14 18.35 11.73
N LEU A 78 3.54 17.36 11.06
CA LEU A 78 2.11 17.43 10.69
C LEU A 78 1.21 17.65 11.92
N ASP A 79 1.60 17.13 13.08
CA ASP A 79 0.91 17.30 14.37
C ASP A 79 1.45 18.46 15.23
N HIS A 80 2.37 19.27 14.71
CA HIS A 80 2.92 20.46 15.40
C HIS A 80 2.17 21.77 15.06
N PHE A 81 0.98 21.69 14.47
CA PHE A 81 0.18 22.89 14.18
C PHE A 81 -0.49 23.43 15.45
N GLU A 82 -0.13 24.65 15.87
CA GLU A 82 -0.66 25.29 17.09
C GLU A 82 -1.73 26.37 16.82
N GLY A 83 -2.07 26.59 15.54
CA GLY A 83 -3.07 27.59 15.16
C GLY A 83 -4.52 27.13 15.39
N ARG A 84 -5.48 28.06 15.26
CA ARG A 84 -6.92 27.81 15.47
C ARG A 84 -7.80 28.03 14.24
N SER A 85 -7.21 28.29 13.08
CA SER A 85 -7.97 28.50 11.83
C SER A 85 -7.88 27.27 10.93
N TRP A 86 -9.01 26.90 10.34
CA TRP A 86 -9.07 25.83 9.34
C TRP A 86 -8.14 26.09 8.14
N ARG A 87 -8.14 27.35 7.65
CA ARG A 87 -7.25 27.78 6.59
C ARG A 87 -5.77 27.66 6.97
N GLY A 88 -5.42 28.03 8.20
CA GLY A 88 -4.05 27.88 8.71
C GLY A 88 -3.60 26.42 8.76
N PHE A 89 -4.47 25.54 9.26
CA PHE A 89 -4.21 24.09 9.30
C PHE A 89 -4.02 23.53 7.88
N HIS A 90 -4.90 23.91 6.94
CA HIS A 90 -4.78 23.48 5.55
C HIS A 90 -3.47 23.91 4.91
N HIS A 91 -3.06 25.17 5.09
CA HIS A 91 -1.77 25.64 4.58
C HIS A 91 -0.60 24.86 5.17
N HIS A 92 -0.63 24.62 6.49
CA HIS A 92 0.39 23.79 7.18
C HIS A 92 0.45 22.38 6.60
N ALA A 93 -0.68 21.68 6.54
CA ALA A 93 -0.76 20.33 6.01
C ALA A 93 -0.29 20.26 4.55
N CYS A 94 -0.65 21.23 3.72
CA CYS A 94 -0.16 21.33 2.33
C CYS A 94 1.36 21.49 2.26
N LEU A 95 1.95 22.37 3.08
CA LEU A 95 3.41 22.54 3.12
C LEU A 95 4.13 21.27 3.58
N VAL A 96 3.61 20.59 4.60
CA VAL A 96 4.15 19.31 5.08
C VAL A 96 4.09 18.24 3.98
N MET A 97 2.96 18.11 3.28
CA MET A 97 2.82 17.17 2.15
C MET A 97 3.79 17.48 0.99
N LEU A 98 4.02 18.77 0.69
CA LEU A 98 4.99 19.19 -0.32
C LEU A 98 6.43 18.85 0.10
N ALA A 99 6.79 19.12 1.35
CA ALA A 99 8.10 18.77 1.90
C ALA A 99 8.33 17.25 1.86
N TYR A 100 7.33 16.47 2.27
CA TYR A 100 7.35 15.01 2.18
C TYR A 100 7.56 14.54 0.73
N GLY A 101 6.79 15.09 -0.21
CA GLY A 101 6.92 14.78 -1.63
C GLY A 101 8.32 15.06 -2.17
N PHE A 102 8.91 16.20 -1.81
CA PHE A 102 10.29 16.55 -2.16
C PHE A 102 11.29 15.51 -1.63
N LEU A 103 11.24 15.19 -0.34
CA LEU A 103 12.14 14.21 0.27
C LEU A 103 11.97 12.82 -0.34
N ALA A 104 10.74 12.39 -0.59
CA ALA A 104 10.45 11.10 -1.23
C ALA A 104 11.03 11.03 -2.65
N LEU A 105 11.01 12.13 -3.41
CA LEU A 105 11.63 12.21 -4.74
C LEU A 105 13.15 12.18 -4.66
N GLU A 106 13.76 12.92 -3.74
CA GLU A 106 15.22 12.91 -3.53
C GLU A 106 15.73 11.52 -3.11
N GLN A 107 15.05 10.84 -2.18
CA GLN A 107 15.38 9.46 -1.81
C GLN A 107 15.30 8.51 -3.02
N ARG A 108 14.31 8.69 -3.91
CA ARG A 108 14.21 7.91 -5.15
C ARG A 108 15.35 8.19 -6.11
N ARG A 109 15.78 9.45 -6.24
CA ARG A 109 16.94 9.84 -7.07
C ARG A 109 18.23 9.20 -6.53
N ALA A 110 18.47 9.31 -5.23
CA ALA A 110 19.63 8.71 -4.58
C ALA A 110 19.69 7.18 -4.76
N ARG A 111 18.56 6.48 -4.67
CA ARG A 111 18.49 5.03 -4.91
C ARG A 111 18.80 4.64 -6.35
N ARG A 112 18.48 5.48 -7.34
CA ARG A 112 18.81 5.24 -8.76
C ARG A 112 20.30 5.44 -9.07
N GLY A 113 20.94 6.38 -8.38
CA GLY A 113 22.38 6.67 -8.55
C GLY A 113 23.33 5.67 -7.89
N ARG A 114 22.83 4.77 -7.03
CA ARG A 114 23.67 3.78 -6.35
C ARG A 114 24.00 2.59 -7.27
N PRO A 115 25.27 2.34 -7.62
CA PRO A 115 25.62 1.17 -8.41
C PRO A 115 25.23 -0.12 -7.67
N ARG A 116 24.68 -1.10 -8.39
CA ARG A 116 24.39 -2.42 -7.80
C ARG A 116 25.73 -3.06 -7.39
N PRO A 117 25.84 -3.62 -6.18
CA PRO A 117 27.04 -4.37 -5.80
C PRO A 117 27.23 -5.53 -6.79
N GLY A 118 28.32 -5.47 -7.56
CA GLY A 118 28.67 -6.49 -8.53
C GLY A 118 28.87 -7.82 -7.83
N LYS A 119 28.25 -8.89 -8.37
CA LYS A 119 28.57 -10.27 -7.96
C LYS A 119 30.06 -10.47 -8.21
N ARG A 120 30.88 -10.63 -7.16
CA ARG A 120 32.24 -11.17 -7.32
C ARG A 120 32.11 -12.57 -7.89
N GLY A 121 32.44 -12.73 -9.17
CA GLY A 121 32.56 -14.05 -9.79
C GLY A 121 33.67 -14.81 -9.08
N GLY A 122 33.34 -15.98 -8.53
CA GLY A 122 34.33 -16.95 -8.11
C GLY A 122 35.09 -17.41 -9.33
N ALA A 123 36.32 -16.92 -9.49
CA ALA A 123 37.30 -17.54 -10.37
C ALA A 123 37.82 -18.79 -9.63
N GLU A 124 37.22 -19.93 -9.95
CA GLU A 124 37.76 -21.24 -9.62
C GLU A 124 39.01 -21.45 -10.48
N VAL A 125 40.18 -21.45 -9.84
CA VAL A 125 41.48 -21.75 -10.45
C VAL A 125 41.56 -23.28 -10.55
N ARG A 126 41.78 -23.76 -11.77
CA ARG A 126 42.06 -25.17 -12.10
C ARG A 126 43.42 -25.60 -11.59
#